data_AF-A0A496Z7K5-F1
#
_entry.id   AF-A0A496Z7K5-F1
#
_cell.length_a   1.000
_cell.length_b   1.000
_cell.length_c   1.000
_cell.angle_alpha   90.00
_cell.angle_beta   90.00
_cell.angle_gamma   90.00
#
_symmetry.space_group_name_H-M   'P 1'
#
loop_
_entity.id
_entity.type
_entity.pdbx_description
1 polymer ?
#
loop_
_entity_poly.entity_id
_entity_poly.type
_entity_poly.pdbx_seq_one_letter_code
_entity_poly.pdbx_strand_id
1 'polypeptide(L)' 'MSKEYTVIGKDIPRTDGREKATGTAVYTDDIKLPGMLHGKLLRSPVAHARILNI' A
#
# COMPACT_ATOMS: atom_id res chain seq x y z
N MET A 1 7.58 35.67 -19.86
CA MET A 1 8.43 34.60 -20.41
C MET A 1 8.13 33.33 -19.65
N SER A 2 7.77 32.25 -20.35
CA SER A 2 7.64 30.92 -19.74
C SER A 2 9.01 30.46 -19.26
N LYS A 3 9.11 30.01 -18.00
CA LYS A 3 10.32 29.37 -17.48
C LYS A 3 10.39 27.95 -18.06
N GLU A 4 11.46 27.65 -18.79
CA GLU A 4 11.80 26.28 -19.18
C GLU A 4 12.38 25.54 -17.97
N TYR A 5 11.74 24.44 -17.59
CA TYR A 5 12.18 23.59 -16.50
C TYR A 5 12.73 22.27 -17.04
N THR A 6 13.79 21.77 -16.42
CA THR A 6 14.42 20.50 -16.82
C THR A 6 13.51 19.29 -16.63
N VAL A 7 12.62 19.33 -15.63
CA VAL A 7 11.79 18.18 -15.22
C VAL A 7 10.29 18.49 -15.27
N ILE A 8 9.88 19.70 -14.86
CA ILE A 8 8.47 20.07 -14.76
C ILE A 8 7.85 20.10 -16.17
N GLY A 9 6.75 19.37 -16.34
CA GLY A 9 5.99 19.31 -17.61
C GLY A 9 6.59 18.37 -18.67
N LYS A 10 7.61 17.57 -18.34
CA LYS A 10 8.17 16.55 -19.23
C LYS A 10 7.55 15.19 -18.93
N ASP A 11 7.30 14.38 -19.97
CA ASP A 11 6.88 12.98 -19.83
C ASP A 11 8.10 12.12 -19.47
N ILE A 12 8.35 12.02 -18.17
CA ILE A 12 9.45 11.24 -17.61
C ILE A 12 8.90 9.97 -16.94
N PRO A 13 9.50 8.79 -17.19
CA PRO A 13 9.09 7.57 -16.50
C PRO A 13 9.20 7.73 -14.99
N ARG A 14 8.17 7.25 -14.28
CA ARG A 14 8.21 7.18 -12.82
C ARG A 14 9.31 6.23 -12.36
N THR A 15 10.03 6.61 -11.31
CA THR A 15 11.09 5.80 -10.70
C THR A 15 10.58 4.42 -10.28
N ASP A 16 9.37 4.35 -9.74
CA ASP A 16 8.70 3.12 -9.29
C ASP A 16 7.86 2.45 -10.40
N GLY A 17 7.74 3.06 -11.58
CA GLY A 17 6.76 2.67 -12.58
C GLY A 17 6.99 1.26 -13.13
N ARG A 18 8.25 0.91 -13.42
CA ARG A 18 8.60 -0.39 -13.99
C ARG A 18 8.32 -1.53 -13.02
N GLU A 19 8.75 -1.40 -11.76
CA GLU A 19 8.56 -2.45 -10.76
C GLU A 19 7.08 -2.72 -10.49
N LYS A 20 6.27 -1.65 -10.46
CA LYS A 20 4.81 -1.75 -10.32
C LYS A 20 4.15 -2.39 -11.53
N ALA A 21 4.55 -2.01 -12.74
CA ALA A 21 3.96 -2.53 -13.98
C ALA A 21 4.34 -3.99 -14.25
N THR A 22 5.50 -4.44 -13.78
CA THR A 22 6.02 -5.80 -13.99
C THR A 22 5.71 -6.76 -12.84
N GLY A 23 5.15 -6.26 -11.74
CA GLY A 23 4.86 -7.06 -10.54
C GLY A 23 6.09 -7.44 -9.73
N THR A 24 7.23 -6.77 -9.94
CA THR A 24 8.46 -7.00 -9.16
C THR A 24 8.55 -6.12 -7.91
N ALA A 25 7.70 -5.11 -7.79
CA ALA A 25 7.56 -4.33 -6.57
C ALA A 25 7.04 -5.23 -5.44
N VAL A 26 7.73 -5.22 -4.30
CA VAL A 26 7.34 -5.98 -3.10
C VAL A 26 6.51 -5.07 -2.20
N TYR A 27 5.28 -5.47 -1.92
CA TYR A 27 4.37 -4.83 -0.98
C TYR A 27 4.27 -5.63 0.33
N THR A 28 3.61 -5.06 1.35
CA THR A 28 3.54 -5.65 2.69
C THR A 28 2.91 -7.05 2.69
N ASP A 29 1.97 -7.31 1.79
CA ASP A 29 1.28 -8.59 1.60
C ASP A 29 2.13 -9.65 0.86
N ASP A 30 3.17 -9.23 0.15
CA ASP A 30 4.12 -10.14 -0.51
C ASP A 30 5.15 -10.74 0.47
N ILE A 31 5.33 -10.10 1.63
CA ILE A 31 6.33 -10.50 2.62
C ILE A 31 5.92 -11.82 3.30
N LYS A 32 6.82 -12.80 3.26
CA LYS A 32 6.67 -14.10 3.96
C LYS A 32 7.93 -14.39 4.76
N LEU A 33 7.78 -14.70 6.04
CA LEU A 33 8.88 -14.99 6.97
C LEU A 33 8.67 -16.36 7.63
N PRO A 34 9.75 -17.09 7.97
CA PRO A 34 9.65 -18.33 8.73
C PRO A 34 8.93 -18.10 10.07
N GLY A 35 7.91 -18.91 10.35
CA GLY A 35 7.13 -18.82 11.59
C GLY A 35 6.10 -17.68 11.64
N MET A 36 5.79 -17.01 10.52
CA MET A 36 4.81 -15.93 10.47
C MET A 36 3.40 -16.40 10.90
N LEU A 37 2.87 -15.79 11.96
CA LEU A 37 1.49 -15.96 12.38
C LEU A 37 0.54 -15.09 11.53
N HIS A 38 -0.69 -15.55 11.38
CA HIS A 38 -1.74 -14.83 10.65
C HIS A 38 -2.81 -14.35 11.64
N GLY A 39 -3.16 -13.07 11.56
CA GLY A 39 -4.21 -12.46 12.37
C GLY A 39 -5.51 -12.27 11.60
N LYS A 40 -6.64 -12.38 12.30
CA LYS A 40 -7.96 -11.97 11.79
C LYS A 40 -8.70 -11.19 12.87
N LEU A 41 -9.33 -10.09 12.48
CA LEU A 41 -10.08 -9.25 13.40
C LEU A 41 -11.53 -9.74 13.51
N LEU A 42 -11.99 -9.98 14.74
CA LEU A 42 -13.41 -10.04 15.07
C LEU A 42 -13.92 -8.61 15.26
N ARG A 43 -14.81 -8.16 14.36
CA ARG A 43 -15.33 -6.78 14.37
C ARG A 43 -16.77 -6.76 14.88
N SER A 44 -17.17 -5.63 15.46
CA SER A 44 -18.56 -5.39 15.85
C SER A 44 -19.49 -5.52 14.63
N PRO A 45 -20.63 -6.23 14.73
CA PRO A 45 -21.64 -6.25 13.68
C PRO A 45 -22.53 -5.00 13.67
N VAL A 46 -22.42 -4.13 14.68
CA VAL A 46 -23.25 -2.93 14.85
C VAL A 46 -22.40 -1.69 15.10
N ALA A 47 -22.90 -0.51 14.72
CA ALA A 47 -22.20 0.76 14.88
C ALA A 47 -21.99 1.16 16.36
N HIS A 48 -22.89 0.75 17.26
CA HIS A 48 -22.81 1.07 18.68
C HIS A 48 -23.40 -0.05 19.54
N ALA A 49 -22.60 -0.55 20.49
CA ALA A 49 -23.02 -1.50 21.52
C ALA A 49 -22.07 -1.41 22.71
N ARG A 50 -22.50 -1.90 23.88
CA ARG A 50 -21.63 -2.10 25.04
C ARG A 50 -21.07 -3.52 24.98
N ILE A 51 -19.74 -3.66 25.07
CA ILE A 51 -19.11 -4.98 25.25
C ILE A 51 -19.39 -5.42 26.69
N LEU A 52 -20.07 -6.55 26.87
CA LEU A 52 -20.37 -7.10 28.19
C LEU A 52 -19.29 -8.08 28.66
N ASN A 53 -18.73 -8.88 27.73
CA ASN A 53 -17.70 -9.88 27.95
C ASN A 53 -16.87 -10.07 26.66
N ILE A 54 -15.72 -10.74 26.76
CA ILE A 54 -14.84 -11.15 25.64
C ILE A 54 -14.75 -12.66 25.60
#